data_AF-A0A075QR58-F1
#
_entry.id   AF-A0A075QR58-F1
#
_cell.length_a   1.000
_cell.length_b   1.000
_cell.length_c   1.000
_cell.angle_alpha   90.00
_cell.angle_beta   90.00
_cell.angle_gamma   90.00
#
_symmetry.space_group_name_H-M   'P 1'
#
loop_
_entity.id
_entity.type
_entity.pdbx_description
1 polymer ?
#
loop_
_entity_poly.entity_id
_entity_poly.type
_entity_poly.pdbx_seq_one_letter_code
_entity_poly.pdbx_strand_id
1 'polypeptide(L)'
;MKMMIIFLFSVLLIFGFVAFASKPSPVYGGLSLVASGGLGCAIVVSLEDTFLGLIVFLVYLGGMLVVFGYTAAMAAEEFPESWVGNIVAFCMLLFTLVAEMIWYTMTSDVEISTSIELFDFTGDYCVGQDYSGVSLLYGCGGWALVLLGWILFITIFIVLEVVRGRN
;
A
#
# COMPACT_ATOMS: atom_id res chain seq x y z
N MET A 1 23.97 -1.00 1.43
CA MET A 1 23.07 -2.15 1.20
C MET A 1 21.61 -1.83 1.52
N LYS A 2 21.25 -1.33 2.72
CA LYS A 2 19.86 -0.92 3.06
C LYS A 2 19.20 -0.03 1.98
N MET A 3 19.90 1.02 1.51
CA MET A 3 19.37 1.93 0.48
C MET A 3 19.09 1.26 -0.88
N MET A 4 19.94 0.33 -1.30
CA MET A 4 19.74 -0.43 -2.55
C MET A 4 18.53 -1.36 -2.43
N ILE A 5 18.28 -1.91 -1.23
CA ILE A 5 17.12 -2.75 -0.94
C ILE A 5 15.83 -1.91 -0.97
N ILE A 6 15.83 -0.72 -0.37
CA ILE A 6 14.69 0.21 -0.40
C ILE A 6 14.37 0.62 -1.84
N PHE A 7 15.39 0.96 -2.64
CA PHE A 7 15.23 1.28 -4.05
C PHE A 7 14.66 0.09 -4.85
N LEU A 8 15.14 -1.12 -4.60
CA LEU A 8 14.61 -2.31 -5.26
C LEU A 8 13.14 -2.57 -4.87
N PHE A 9 12.78 -2.40 -3.59
CA PHE A 9 11.40 -2.52 -3.15
C PHE A 9 10.49 -1.43 -3.72
N SER A 10 10.98 -0.19 -3.89
CA SER A 10 10.18 0.88 -4.48
C SER A 10 9.88 0.60 -5.96
N VAL A 11 10.86 0.12 -6.73
CA VAL A 11 10.63 -0.31 -8.12
C VAL A 11 9.63 -1.47 -8.19
N LEU A 12 9.78 -2.49 -7.34
CA LEU A 12 8.82 -3.61 -7.29
C LEU A 12 7.41 -3.16 -6.86
N LEU A 13 7.31 -2.16 -5.98
CA LEU A 13 6.04 -1.58 -5.58
C LEU A 13 5.36 -0.84 -6.73
N ILE A 14 6.10 -0.09 -7.56
CA ILE A 14 5.53 0.57 -8.74
C ILE A 14 5.02 -0.49 -9.72
N PHE A 15 5.81 -1.53 -9.97
CA PHE A 15 5.37 -2.66 -10.79
C PHE A 15 4.07 -3.28 -10.25
N GLY A 16 3.96 -3.47 -8.93
CA GLY A 16 2.77 -3.97 -8.26
C GLY A 16 1.55 -3.03 -8.30
N PHE A 17 1.72 -1.72 -8.48
CA PHE A 17 0.60 -0.79 -8.69
C PHE A 17 0.19 -0.68 -10.15
N VAL A 18 1.15 -0.67 -11.08
CA VAL A 18 0.90 -0.76 -12.53
C VAL A 18 0.09 -2.00 -12.84
N ALA A 19 0.50 -3.13 -12.25
CA ALA A 19 -0.19 -4.40 -12.25
C ALA A 19 -1.68 -4.27 -11.95
N PHE A 20 -2.01 -3.66 -10.81
CA PHE A 20 -3.38 -3.40 -10.39
C PHE A 20 -4.10 -2.40 -11.32
N ALA A 21 -3.42 -1.32 -11.72
CA ALA A 21 -3.96 -0.25 -12.54
C ALA A 21 -4.27 -0.67 -13.98
N SER A 22 -3.63 -1.74 -14.47
CA SER A 22 -3.93 -2.36 -15.77
C SER A 22 -5.34 -2.96 -15.85
N LYS A 23 -6.08 -2.96 -14.73
CA LYS A 23 -7.46 -3.45 -14.57
C LYS A 23 -7.63 -4.89 -15.04
N PRO A 24 -6.82 -5.84 -14.52
CA PRO A 24 -7.16 -7.25 -14.66
C PRO A 24 -8.42 -7.55 -13.83
N SER A 25 -8.97 -8.75 -13.97
CA SER A 25 -10.11 -9.17 -13.14
C SER A 25 -9.81 -9.00 -11.63
N PRO A 26 -10.84 -8.75 -10.79
CA PRO A 26 -10.66 -8.39 -9.37
C PRO A 26 -9.79 -9.35 -8.56
N VAL A 27 -9.80 -10.64 -8.90
CA VAL A 27 -8.99 -11.67 -8.24
C VAL A 27 -7.49 -11.43 -8.46
N TYR A 28 -7.07 -11.21 -9.71
CA TYR A 28 -5.66 -10.91 -10.00
C TYR A 28 -5.25 -9.52 -9.52
N GLY A 29 -6.17 -8.55 -9.57
CA GLY A 29 -5.97 -7.23 -8.98
C GLY A 29 -5.69 -7.33 -7.47
N GLY A 30 -6.48 -8.12 -6.74
CA GLY A 30 -6.28 -8.40 -5.33
C GLY A 30 -4.91 -9.00 -5.03
N LEU A 31 -4.48 -10.00 -5.81
CA LEU A 31 -3.14 -10.60 -5.66
C LEU A 31 -2.02 -9.57 -5.84
N SER A 32 -2.14 -8.69 -6.84
CA SER A 32 -1.15 -7.63 -7.05
C SER A 32 -1.12 -6.61 -5.91
N LEU A 33 -2.27 -6.26 -5.33
CA LEU A 33 -2.36 -5.39 -4.16
C LEU A 33 -1.79 -6.03 -2.89
N VAL A 34 -1.95 -7.34 -2.71
CA VAL A 34 -1.32 -8.05 -1.58
C VAL A 34 0.20 -7.99 -1.70
N ALA A 35 0.73 -8.25 -2.90
CA ALA A 35 2.16 -8.18 -3.15
C ALA A 35 2.72 -6.75 -2.97
N SER A 36 2.06 -5.74 -3.55
CA SER A 36 2.50 -4.34 -3.43
C SER A 36 2.36 -3.80 -2.01
N GLY A 37 1.30 -4.17 -1.29
CA GLY A 37 1.13 -3.83 0.13
C GLY A 37 2.20 -4.47 1.02
N GLY A 38 2.56 -5.73 0.76
CA GLY A 38 3.66 -6.40 1.46
C GLY A 38 5.02 -5.73 1.21
N LEU A 39 5.31 -5.35 -0.04
CA LEU A 39 6.51 -4.59 -0.38
C LEU A 39 6.51 -3.20 0.26
N GLY A 40 5.36 -2.51 0.30
CA GLY A 40 5.20 -1.23 0.99
C GLY A 40 5.50 -1.35 2.50
N CYS A 41 5.00 -2.41 3.15
CA CYS A 41 5.33 -2.68 4.55
C CYS A 41 6.82 -2.94 4.75
N ALA A 42 7.47 -3.66 3.83
CA ALA A 42 8.90 -3.91 3.89
C ALA A 42 9.74 -2.63 3.75
N ILE A 43 9.30 -1.67 2.92
CA ILE A 43 9.92 -0.34 2.80
C ILE A 43 9.82 0.40 4.14
N VAL A 44 8.64 0.50 4.73
CA VAL A 44 8.43 1.22 6.01
C VAL A 44 9.28 0.60 7.13
N VAL A 45 9.30 -0.73 7.24
CA VAL A 45 10.14 -1.43 8.23
C VAL A 45 11.64 -1.19 7.98
N SER A 46 12.07 -1.09 6.72
CA SER A 46 13.47 -0.81 6.38
C SER A 46 13.90 0.63 6.67
N LEU A 47 12.94 1.55 6.86
CA LEU A 47 13.14 2.91 7.34
C LEU A 47 13.11 3.00 8.88
N GLU A 48 13.15 1.85 9.57
CA GLU A 48 13.15 1.72 11.03
C GLU A 48 11.80 1.99 11.71
N ASP A 49 10.76 2.29 10.91
CA ASP A 49 9.39 2.52 11.36
C ASP A 49 8.58 1.21 11.55
N THR A 50 9.06 0.34 12.44
CA THR A 50 8.52 -1.02 12.62
C THR A 50 7.04 -1.07 13.03
N PHE A 51 6.59 -0.17 13.90
CA PHE A 51 5.22 -0.18 14.39
C PHE A 51 4.22 0.21 13.30
N LEU A 52 4.56 1.27 12.55
CA LEU A 52 3.73 1.75 11.44
C LEU A 52 3.63 0.68 10.34
N GLY A 53 4.74 0.04 10.00
CA GLY A 53 4.77 -1.06 9.03
C GLY A 53 3.86 -2.22 9.43
N LEU A 54 3.85 -2.60 10.71
CA LEU A 54 2.96 -3.65 11.23
C LEU A 54 1.48 -3.26 11.21
N ILE A 55 1.14 -2.01 11.54
CA ILE A 55 -0.25 -1.53 11.42
C ILE A 55 -0.73 -1.59 9.98
N VAL A 56 0.07 -1.13 9.02
CA VAL A 56 -0.29 -1.20 7.60
C VAL A 56 -0.47 -2.66 7.19
N PHE A 57 0.45 -3.56 7.59
CA PHE A 57 0.31 -4.99 7.32
C PHE A 57 -1.01 -5.56 7.86
N LEU A 58 -1.36 -5.27 9.12
CA LEU A 58 -2.56 -5.81 9.76
C LEU A 58 -3.85 -5.20 9.20
N VAL A 59 -3.94 -3.88 9.10
CA VAL A 59 -5.18 -3.19 8.71
C VAL A 59 -5.42 -3.27 7.21
N TYR A 60 -4.37 -3.08 6.39
CA TYR A 60 -4.49 -3.11 4.94
C TYR A 60 -4.54 -4.54 4.41
N LEU A 61 -3.49 -5.34 4.62
CA LEU A 61 -3.46 -6.72 4.09
C LEU A 61 -4.43 -7.63 4.85
N GLY A 62 -4.44 -7.56 6.18
CA GLY A 62 -5.29 -8.41 7.02
C GLY A 62 -6.76 -8.00 7.07
N GLY A 63 -7.05 -6.70 6.98
CA GLY A 63 -8.41 -6.17 7.05
C GLY A 63 -9.01 -5.91 5.68
N MET A 64 -8.59 -4.82 5.05
CA MET A 64 -9.22 -4.30 3.83
C MET A 64 -9.12 -5.26 2.64
N LEU A 65 -7.95 -5.88 2.42
CA LEU A 65 -7.79 -6.80 1.29
C LEU A 65 -8.54 -8.12 1.46
N VAL A 66 -8.78 -8.58 2.69
CA VAL A 66 -9.61 -9.77 2.95
C VAL A 66 -11.06 -9.49 2.58
N VAL A 67 -11.59 -8.34 2.99
CA VAL A 67 -12.94 -7.91 2.62
C VAL A 67 -13.05 -7.70 1.09
N PHE A 68 -12.03 -7.10 0.48
CA PHE A 68 -11.95 -6.98 -0.98
C PHE A 68 -12.01 -8.36 -1.65
N GLY A 69 -11.21 -9.33 -1.20
CA GLY A 69 -11.23 -10.71 -1.71
C GLY A 69 -12.60 -11.38 -1.58
N TYR A 70 -13.29 -11.17 -0.47
CA TYR A 70 -14.66 -11.68 -0.27
C TYR A 70 -15.65 -11.07 -1.27
N THR A 71 -15.60 -9.74 -1.48
CA THR A 71 -16.46 -9.07 -2.46
C THR A 71 -16.10 -9.42 -3.91
N ALA A 72 -14.81 -9.63 -4.20
CA ALA A 72 -14.33 -10.09 -5.50
C ALA A 72 -14.82 -11.49 -5.81
N ALA A 73 -14.90 -12.38 -4.81
CA ALA A 73 -15.48 -13.71 -4.97
C ALA A 73 -16.98 -13.65 -5.27
N MET A 74 -17.72 -12.69 -4.69
CA MET A 74 -19.13 -12.48 -5.02
C MET A 74 -19.36 -11.91 -6.43
N ALA A 75 -18.38 -11.21 -6.99
CA ALA A 75 -18.40 -10.64 -8.33
C ALA A 75 -17.57 -11.46 -9.34
N ALA A 76 -17.21 -12.69 -9.00
CA ALA A 76 -16.36 -13.52 -9.85
C ALA A 76 -17.14 -13.99 -11.08
N GLU A 77 -16.61 -13.68 -12.26
CA GLU A 77 -17.11 -14.17 -13.55
C GLU A 77 -16.55 -15.59 -13.84
N GLU A 78 -17.28 -16.40 -14.62
CA GLU A 78 -16.90 -17.79 -14.95
C GLU A 78 -15.53 -17.89 -15.63
N PHE A 79 -15.15 -16.88 -16.41
CA PHE A 79 -13.86 -16.80 -17.10
C PHE A 79 -13.15 -15.49 -16.70
N PRO A 80 -12.38 -15.49 -15.60
CA PRO A 80 -11.69 -14.28 -15.17
C PRO A 80 -10.66 -13.86 -16.22
N GLU A 81 -10.72 -12.58 -16.64
CA GLU A 81 -9.69 -12.02 -17.51
C GLU A 81 -8.33 -12.12 -16.83
N SER A 82 -7.43 -12.87 -17.46
CA SER A 82 -6.03 -12.92 -17.09
C SER A 82 -5.28 -11.75 -17.73
N TRP A 83 -4.14 -11.41 -17.16
CA TRP A 83 -3.31 -10.31 -17.68
C TRP A 83 -2.80 -10.58 -19.10
N VAL A 84 -2.55 -11.85 -19.43
CA VAL A 84 -2.10 -12.26 -20.78
C VAL A 84 -3.29 -12.39 -21.73
N GLY A 85 -4.48 -12.75 -21.22
CA GLY A 85 -5.71 -12.82 -22.00
C GLY A 85 -6.20 -11.46 -22.47
N ASN A 86 -5.99 -10.41 -21.68
CA ASN A 86 -6.32 -9.04 -22.05
C ASN A 86 -5.10 -8.33 -22.65
N ILE A 87 -5.08 -8.26 -23.99
CA ILE A 87 -4.02 -7.59 -24.77
C ILE A 87 -3.79 -6.15 -24.30
N VAL A 88 -4.84 -5.43 -23.90
CA VAL A 88 -4.72 -4.04 -23.43
C VAL A 88 -3.97 -3.99 -22.10
N ALA A 89 -4.32 -4.86 -21.14
CA ALA A 89 -3.64 -4.93 -19.85
C ALA A 89 -2.16 -5.33 -20.01
N PHE A 90 -1.88 -6.30 -20.87
CA PHE A 90 -0.52 -6.74 -21.17
C PHE A 90 0.32 -5.63 -21.84
N CYS A 91 -0.23 -4.94 -22.84
CA CYS A 91 0.44 -3.82 -23.50
C CYS A 91 0.72 -2.67 -22.53
N MET A 92 -0.21 -2.36 -21.63
CA MET A 92 -0.02 -1.32 -20.62
C MET A 92 1.12 -1.66 -19.66
N LEU A 93 1.18 -2.90 -19.15
CA LEU A 93 2.28 -3.39 -18.32
C LEU A 93 3.62 -3.26 -19.05
N LEU A 94 3.71 -3.78 -20.27
CA LEU A 94 4.95 -3.73 -21.05
C LEU A 94 5.38 -2.30 -21.35
N PHE A 95 4.45 -1.42 -21.70
CA PHE A 95 4.74 -0.02 -21.95
C PHE A 95 5.34 0.66 -20.72
N THR A 96 4.76 0.45 -19.55
CA THR A 96 5.29 1.01 -18.29
C THR A 96 6.66 0.47 -17.94
N LEU A 97 6.92 -0.83 -18.14
CA LEU A 97 8.26 -1.40 -17.92
C LEU A 97 9.30 -0.76 -18.84
N VAL A 98 8.96 -0.60 -20.13
CA VAL A 98 9.87 0.05 -21.08
C VAL A 98 10.10 1.52 -20.71
N ALA A 99 9.05 2.23 -20.30
CA ALA A 99 9.16 3.61 -19.85
C ALA A 99 10.06 3.75 -18.61
N GLU A 100 9.95 2.86 -17.62
CA GLU A 100 10.83 2.84 -16.45
C GLU A 100 12.28 2.53 -16.82
N MET A 101 12.52 1.58 -17.73
CA MET A 101 13.87 1.24 -18.20
C MET A 101 14.52 2.39 -18.99
N ILE A 102 13.74 3.08 -19.82
CA ILE A 102 14.19 4.29 -20.51
C ILE A 102 14.49 5.39 -19.49
N TRP A 103 13.60 5.60 -18.52
CA TRP A 103 13.82 6.57 -17.45
C TRP A 103 15.12 6.29 -16.71
N TYR A 104 15.32 5.04 -16.26
CA TYR A 104 16.52 4.63 -15.53
C TYR A 104 17.81 4.87 -16.32
N THR A 105 17.80 4.57 -17.63
CA THR A 105 18.96 4.80 -18.50
C THR A 105 19.20 6.27 -18.82
N MET A 106 18.16 7.10 -18.92
CA MET A 106 18.28 8.55 -19.13
C MET A 106 18.71 9.29 -17.86
N THR A 107 18.38 8.76 -16.68
CA THR A 107 18.78 9.34 -15.39
C THR A 107 20.24 9.10 -15.01
N SER A 108 21.03 8.35 -15.79
CA SER A 108 22.43 8.06 -15.45
C SER A 108 23.32 9.31 -15.36
N ASP A 109 22.93 10.40 -16.03
CA ASP A 109 23.66 11.67 -16.04
C ASP A 109 23.03 12.75 -15.15
N VAL A 110 21.87 12.48 -14.54
CA VAL A 110 21.26 13.40 -13.59
C VAL A 110 21.84 13.07 -12.23
N GLU A 111 22.59 14.01 -11.64
CA GLU A 111 22.86 14.01 -10.21
C GLU A 111 21.52 14.06 -9.48
N ILE A 112 20.94 12.88 -9.23
CA ILE A 112 19.85 12.75 -8.28
C ILE A 112 20.50 13.13 -6.97
N SER A 113 20.30 14.39 -6.58
CA SER A 113 20.39 14.84 -5.19
C SER A 113 19.34 14.05 -4.43
N THR A 114 19.62 12.76 -4.24
CA THR A 114 18.97 11.95 -3.23
C THR A 114 19.25 12.73 -1.98
N SER A 115 18.22 13.37 -1.45
CA SER A 115 18.24 14.15 -0.24
C SER A 115 18.45 13.18 0.93
N ILE A 116 19.64 12.59 0.96
CA ILE A 116 20.20 11.79 2.05
C ILE A 116 20.24 12.65 3.32
N GLU A 117 20.23 13.98 3.18
CA GLU A 117 20.14 14.96 4.25
C GLU A 117 18.77 15.07 4.93
N LEU A 118 17.70 14.43 4.42
CA LEU A 118 16.38 14.44 5.06
C LEU A 118 16.16 13.29 6.06
N PHE A 119 17.04 12.29 6.07
CA PHE A 119 17.05 11.29 7.14
C PHE A 119 17.79 11.90 8.33
N ASP A 120 17.02 12.50 9.23
CA ASP A 120 17.53 12.93 10.52
C ASP A 120 17.96 11.65 11.24
N PHE A 121 19.27 11.43 11.37
CA PHE A 121 19.81 10.38 12.24
C PHE A 121 19.60 10.84 13.68
N THR A 122 18.34 10.87 14.10
CA THR A 122 17.94 11.16 15.46
C THR A 122 18.63 10.13 16.36
N GLY A 123 19.45 10.64 17.28
CA GLY A 123 20.33 9.85 18.12
C GLY A 123 19.62 8.75 18.90
N ASP A 124 20.42 7.85 19.44
CA ASP A 124 20.03 6.64 20.19
C ASP A 124 19.17 6.99 21.43
N TYR A 125 17.89 7.28 21.20
CA TYR A 125 16.90 7.42 22.26
C TYR A 125 16.52 6.01 22.72
N CYS A 126 16.43 5.80 24.04
CA CYS A 126 16.08 4.49 24.61
C CYS A 126 14.68 3.97 24.22
N VAL A 127 13.88 4.80 23.55
CA VAL A 127 12.53 4.47 23.06
C VAL A 127 12.48 4.84 21.58
N GLY A 128 12.11 3.88 20.72
CA GLY A 128 11.92 4.13 19.30
C GLY A 128 10.86 5.23 19.07
N GLN A 129 11.15 6.15 18.17
CA GLN A 129 10.34 7.34 17.91
C GLN A 129 8.87 6.97 17.60
N ASP A 130 8.65 5.92 16.83
CA ASP A 130 7.34 5.36 16.49
C ASP A 130 6.42 5.13 17.68
N TYR A 131 6.91 4.39 18.68
CA TYR A 131 6.12 3.95 19.82
C TYR A 131 5.75 5.13 20.71
N SER A 132 6.65 6.12 20.80
CA SER A 132 6.41 7.33 21.57
C SER A 132 5.25 8.16 20.99
N GLY A 133 5.18 8.31 19.67
CA GLY A 133 4.11 9.07 19.00
C GLY A 133 2.72 8.48 19.25
N VAL A 134 2.61 7.16 19.29
CA VAL A 134 1.34 6.45 19.53
C VAL A 134 0.86 6.66 20.96
N SER A 135 1.77 6.65 21.92
CA SER A 135 1.42 6.93 23.33
C SER A 135 0.89 8.36 23.51
N LEU A 136 1.42 9.33 22.77
CA LEU A 136 0.97 10.72 22.80
C LEU A 136 -0.45 10.91 22.23
N LEU A 137 -0.92 10.03 21.35
CA LEU A 137 -2.32 10.06 20.88
C LEU A 137 -3.31 9.85 22.03
N TYR A 138 -2.97 9.00 23.00
CA TYR A 138 -3.82 8.78 24.18
C TYR A 138 -3.68 9.90 25.22
N GLY A 139 -2.51 10.55 25.30
CA GLY A 139 -2.27 11.66 26.21
C GLY A 139 -2.90 12.97 25.74
N CYS A 140 -2.43 13.50 24.60
CA CYS A 140 -2.84 14.79 24.06
C CYS A 140 -3.92 14.69 22.97
N GLY A 141 -4.07 13.53 22.33
CA GLY A 141 -4.96 13.32 21.18
C GLY A 141 -6.40 12.94 21.51
N GLY A 142 -6.85 13.10 22.77
CA GLY A 142 -8.17 12.62 23.22
C GLY A 142 -9.34 13.07 22.33
N TRP A 143 -9.41 14.34 21.94
CA TRP A 143 -10.45 14.83 21.02
C TRP A 143 -10.40 14.18 19.65
N ALA A 144 -9.20 13.95 19.10
CA ALA A 144 -9.04 13.27 17.82
C ALA A 144 -9.53 11.80 17.92
N LEU A 145 -9.24 11.11 19.01
CA LEU A 145 -9.73 9.74 19.25
C LEU A 145 -11.26 9.67 19.35
N VAL A 146 -11.89 10.63 20.05
CA VAL A 146 -13.35 10.72 20.14
C VAL A 146 -13.97 10.93 18.76
N LEU A 147 -13.41 11.82 17.94
CA LEU A 147 -13.90 12.07 16.58
C LEU A 147 -13.72 10.84 15.68
N LEU A 148 -12.56 10.17 15.72
CA LEU A 148 -12.31 8.95 14.94
C LEU A 148 -13.27 7.82 15.34
N GLY A 149 -13.48 7.62 16.65
CA GLY A 149 -14.44 6.64 17.15
C GLY A 149 -15.87 6.96 16.73
N TRP A 150 -16.26 8.24 16.76
CA TRP A 150 -17.58 8.69 16.33
C TRP A 150 -17.81 8.46 14.82
N ILE A 151 -16.81 8.76 13.98
CA ILE A 151 -16.87 8.50 12.54
C ILE A 151 -17.03 7.01 12.27
N LEU A 152 -16.22 6.15 12.91
CA LEU A 152 -16.34 4.70 12.75
C LEU A 152 -17.72 4.18 13.20
N PHE A 153 -18.25 4.69 14.31
CA PHE A 153 -19.59 4.33 14.78
C PHE A 153 -20.68 4.70 13.76
N ILE A 154 -20.65 5.93 13.23
CA ILE A 154 -21.59 6.36 12.19
C ILE A 154 -21.44 5.50 10.92
N THR A 155 -20.22 5.16 10.50
CA THR A 155 -20.01 4.32 9.31
C THR A 155 -20.69 2.96 9.43
N ILE A 156 -20.77 2.37 10.62
CA ILE A 156 -21.49 1.11 10.84
C ILE A 156 -22.98 1.28 10.56
N PHE A 157 -23.62 2.36 11.05
CA PHE A 157 -25.03 2.62 10.74
C PHE A 157 -25.25 2.86 9.25
N ILE A 158 -24.38 3.64 8.61
CA ILE A 158 -24.46 3.89 7.17
C ILE A 158 -24.41 2.56 6.40
N VAL A 159 -23.43 1.70 6.70
CA VAL A 159 -23.30 0.40 6.02
C VAL A 159 -24.51 -0.49 6.29
N LEU A 160 -25.03 -0.54 7.51
CA LEU A 160 -26.24 -1.30 7.85
C LEU A 160 -27.47 -0.80 7.07
N GLU A 161 -27.65 0.50 6.95
CA GLU A 161 -28.78 1.10 6.25
C GLU A 161 -28.68 0.93 4.73
N VAL A 162 -27.47 1.01 4.17
CA VAL A 162 -27.19 0.71 2.75
C VAL A 162 -27.49 -0.76 2.41
N VAL A 163 -27.10 -1.70 3.27
CA VAL A 163 -27.31 -3.14 3.00
C VAL A 163 -28.77 -3.57 3.28
N ARG A 164 -29.50 -2.85 4.14
CA ARG A 164 -30.90 -3.17 4.51
C ARG A 164 -31.88 -3.17 3.34
N GLY A 165 -31.60 -2.40 2.27
CA GLY A 165 -32.47 -2.28 1.10
C GLY A 165 -32.32 -3.40 0.06
N ARG A 166 -31.49 -4.42 0.31
CA ARG A 166 -31.25 -5.52 -0.64
C ARG A 166 -32.30 -6.62 -0.46
N ASN A 167 -33.46 -6.43 -1.12
CA ASN A 167 -34.42 -7.49 -1.41
C ASN A 167 -34.07 -8.20 -2.72
#